data_AF-A0A3B8INA2-F1
#
_entry.id   AF-A0A3B8INA2-F1
#
_cell.length_a   1.000
_cell.length_b   1.000
_cell.length_c   1.000
_cell.angle_alpha   90.00
_cell.angle_beta   90.00
_cell.angle_gamma   90.00
#
_symmetry.space_group_name_H-M   'P 1'
#
loop_
_entity.id
_entity.type
_entity.pdbx_description
1 polymer ?
#
loop_
_entity_poly.entity_id
_entity_poly.type
_entity_poly.pdbx_seq_one_letter_code
_entity_poly.pdbx_strand_id
1 'polypeptide(L)'
;MSVMRRIQVGFLGGLLSVLPFMQACQDQELANQLEELSEELEEAKQINNLLAFRQTILDARVSEVLVSNVAEEPNGEWNLSFEDGSVYQVDSGIVAEVALDSASWKVDFTLSDASEVSGHFIGNLSITEEQIELNPFNSAPLSALAQVSTPVKGSFVVTVKGQDGDVSDIIYESPNVGTEHSLPIIGLYGEYDNTVELTFVSATGAVRATHTTTVTTEALPTGLPTVDIVVPLSNPAQNTLFLVNYRAVNMPFMMDAFGKVRWFSNGFTTVRKYGLQIFANGNVGYGVAGAGQGSVMEYTLVGEFVREYTFYPAYENAHHDVFELPNGNLLVAVNETGGETIEDQIIEMDRNSGAILTEWDLRESLPTDRLTFRVIQDGADWFHNNAIWYDERDHSLILSGQAQGVVKVDWDNNLKWILAPHEGWPEEYQDYLLQPTEAEGFEWVWGQHAPQVLPSGNLLLFDNGFGR
;
A
#
# COMPACT_ATOMS: atom_id res chain seq x y z
N MET A 1 42.55 101.43 35.49
CA MET A 1 43.46 101.27 36.65
C MET A 1 44.35 100.07 36.32
N SER A 2 45.64 100.29 36.06
CA SER A 2 46.74 100.18 37.06
C SER A 2 46.97 98.71 37.46
N VAL A 3 48.15 98.10 37.51
CA VAL A 3 49.57 98.38 37.20
C VAL A 3 50.29 97.11 37.68
N MET A 4 51.30 96.61 36.93
CA MET A 4 52.49 95.83 37.40
C MET A 4 52.26 94.53 38.21
N ARG A 5 53.16 93.56 38.38
CA ARG A 5 54.61 93.30 38.17
C ARG A 5 54.72 91.76 38.24
N ARG A 6 55.38 91.06 37.32
CA ARG A 6 56.83 90.75 37.25
C ARG A 6 57.26 89.54 38.11
N ILE A 7 58.14 88.72 37.50
CA ILE A 7 59.12 87.73 38.04
C ILE A 7 58.72 86.27 37.73
N GLN A 8 59.25 85.69 36.64
CA GLN A 8 60.42 84.77 36.58
C GLN A 8 60.06 83.41 37.19
N VAL A 9 60.12 82.28 36.48
CA VAL A 9 61.30 81.46 36.15
C VAL A 9 60.79 80.41 35.14
N GLY A 10 61.45 80.18 33.98
CA GLY A 10 62.35 79.03 33.77
C GLY A 10 61.66 77.67 34.00
N PHE A 11 61.64 76.79 32.98
CA PHE A 11 60.97 75.45 32.96
C PHE A 11 59.52 75.40 32.46
N LEU A 12 59.23 75.85 31.23
CA LEU A 12 58.02 75.38 30.53
C LEU A 12 58.20 75.29 29.00
N GLY A 13 59.45 75.20 28.54
CA GLY A 13 59.78 75.09 27.11
C GLY A 13 59.88 73.66 26.57
N GLY A 14 59.79 72.64 27.44
CA GLY A 14 59.99 71.23 27.06
C GLY A 14 58.75 70.34 27.17
N LEU A 15 57.62 70.84 27.70
CA LEU A 15 56.40 70.02 27.90
C LEU A 15 55.28 70.36 26.91
N LEU A 16 55.25 71.57 26.32
CA LEU A 16 54.25 71.93 25.30
C LEU A 16 54.60 71.51 23.86
N SER A 17 55.85 71.10 23.59
CA SER A 17 56.25 70.56 22.28
C SER A 17 56.12 69.03 22.17
N VAL A 18 55.83 68.35 23.28
CA VAL A 18 55.72 66.89 23.35
C VAL A 18 54.26 66.43 23.41
N LEU A 19 53.34 67.29 23.85
CA LEU A 19 51.89 67.02 23.88
C LEU A 19 51.30 66.63 22.51
N PRO A 20 51.58 67.34 21.39
CA PRO A 20 51.10 66.93 20.06
C PRO A 20 51.73 65.62 19.56
N PHE A 21 52.99 65.37 19.96
CA PHE A 21 53.73 64.16 19.60
C PHE A 21 53.26 62.93 20.39
N MET A 22 52.94 63.10 21.68
CA MET A 22 52.33 62.07 22.51
C MET A 22 50.90 61.76 22.07
N GLN A 23 50.12 62.79 21.70
CA GLN A 23 48.77 62.62 21.15
C GLN A 23 48.80 61.85 19.81
N ALA A 24 49.70 62.21 18.90
CA ALA A 24 49.86 61.51 17.62
C ALA A 24 50.38 60.07 17.77
N CYS A 25 51.26 59.79 18.75
CA CYS A 25 51.66 58.43 19.10
C CYS A 25 50.48 57.61 19.67
N GLN A 26 49.66 58.21 20.54
CA GLN A 26 48.47 57.55 21.08
C GLN A 26 47.41 57.30 20.00
N ASP A 27 47.22 58.24 19.07
CA ASP A 27 46.28 58.08 17.95
C ASP A 27 46.75 56.98 16.97
N GLN A 28 48.07 56.85 16.74
CA GLN A 28 48.65 55.78 15.93
C GLN A 28 48.54 54.41 16.63
N GLU A 29 48.75 54.35 17.94
CA GLU A 29 48.62 53.13 18.74
C GLU A 29 47.16 52.66 18.80
N LEU A 30 46.21 53.59 18.92
CA LEU A 30 44.78 53.30 18.84
C LEU A 30 44.36 52.85 17.43
N ALA A 31 44.92 53.45 16.37
CA ALA A 31 44.66 53.03 15.00
C ALA A 31 45.16 51.59 14.74
N ASN A 32 46.36 51.25 15.22
CA ASN A 32 46.89 49.90 15.12
C ASN A 32 46.04 48.88 15.92
N GLN A 33 45.59 49.25 17.13
CA GLN A 33 44.68 48.41 17.93
C GLN A 33 43.32 48.19 17.25
N LEU A 34 42.79 49.22 16.57
CA LEU A 34 41.54 49.11 15.80
C LEU A 34 41.70 48.24 14.56
N GLU A 35 42.87 48.27 13.91
CA GLU A 35 43.20 47.40 12.78
C GLU A 35 43.32 45.95 13.23
N GLU A 36 44.03 45.67 14.33
CA GLU A 36 44.14 44.33 14.93
C GLU A 36 42.78 43.76 15.37
N LEU A 37 41.95 44.57 16.05
CA LEU A 37 40.58 44.18 16.42
C LEU A 37 39.67 43.96 15.20
N SER A 38 39.90 44.69 14.11
CA SER A 38 39.17 44.50 12.85
C SER A 38 39.55 43.19 12.19
N GLU A 39 40.83 42.81 12.21
CA GLU A 39 41.31 41.52 11.70
C GLU A 39 40.76 40.36 12.54
N GLU A 40 40.85 40.44 13.88
CA GLU A 40 40.30 39.43 14.80
C GLU A 40 38.78 39.25 14.62
N LEU A 41 38.05 40.35 14.41
CA LEU A 41 36.61 40.30 14.17
C LEU A 41 36.28 39.59 12.84
N GLU A 42 37.07 39.83 11.80
CA GLU A 42 36.86 39.21 10.50
C GLU A 42 37.18 37.72 10.52
N GLU A 43 38.26 37.32 11.20
CA GLU A 43 38.56 35.91 11.49
C GLU A 43 37.43 35.23 12.28
N ALA A 44 36.91 35.89 13.32
CA ALA A 44 35.81 35.35 14.12
C ALA A 44 34.51 35.18 13.32
N LYS A 45 34.20 36.11 12.40
CA LYS A 45 33.06 35.95 11.47
C LYS A 45 33.27 34.77 10.54
N GLN A 46 34.45 34.63 9.97
CA GLN A 46 34.77 33.51 9.07
C GLN A 46 34.62 32.16 9.78
N ILE A 47 35.11 32.05 11.02
CA ILE A 47 34.94 30.84 11.85
C ILE A 47 33.45 30.57 12.13
N ASN A 48 32.67 31.58 12.50
CA ASN A 48 31.23 31.42 12.75
C ASN A 48 30.49 30.95 11.50
N ASN A 49 30.82 31.50 10.33
CA ASN A 49 30.23 31.11 9.06
C ASN A 49 30.58 29.66 8.67
N LEU A 50 31.83 29.24 8.89
CA LEU A 50 32.26 27.85 8.71
C LEU A 50 31.46 26.89 9.60
N LEU A 51 31.29 27.24 10.89
CA LEU A 51 30.52 26.45 11.84
C LEU A 51 29.02 26.39 11.48
N ALA A 52 28.43 27.53 11.08
CA ALA A 52 27.04 27.60 10.68
C ALA A 52 26.76 26.76 9.42
N PHE A 53 27.64 26.84 8.42
CA PHE A 53 27.52 26.01 7.22
C PHE A 53 27.64 24.52 7.56
N ARG A 54 28.66 24.15 8.34
CA ARG A 54 28.83 22.75 8.77
C ARG A 54 27.60 22.23 9.52
N GLN A 55 27.08 23.01 10.45
CA GLN A 55 25.89 22.62 11.23
C GLN A 55 24.68 22.44 10.31
N THR A 56 24.50 23.32 9.34
CA THR A 56 23.41 23.23 8.35
C THR A 56 23.46 21.90 7.58
N ILE A 57 24.63 21.50 7.07
CA ILE A 57 24.79 20.23 6.36
C ILE A 57 24.56 19.03 7.28
N LEU A 58 25.05 19.08 8.52
CA LEU A 58 24.85 18.02 9.51
C LEU A 58 23.38 17.88 9.93
N ASP A 59 22.68 19.00 10.13
CA ASP A 59 21.26 19.03 10.50
C ASP A 59 20.39 18.47 9.37
N ALA A 60 20.67 18.86 8.12
CA ALA A 60 20.01 18.31 6.94
C ALA A 60 20.22 16.79 6.85
N ARG A 61 21.46 16.32 7.07
CA ARG A 61 21.78 14.89 7.10
C ARG A 61 21.04 14.13 8.19
N VAL A 62 21.00 14.67 9.42
CA VAL A 62 20.29 14.05 10.56
C VAL A 62 18.79 14.01 10.33
N SER A 63 18.26 15.04 9.68
CA SER A 63 16.83 15.16 9.36
C SER A 63 16.44 14.40 8.08
N GLU A 64 17.39 13.73 7.42
CA GLU A 64 17.23 13.07 6.12
C GLU A 64 16.66 13.98 5.03
N VAL A 65 16.97 15.28 5.10
CA VAL A 65 16.64 16.28 4.08
C VAL A 65 17.81 16.39 3.11
N LEU A 66 17.57 16.04 1.86
CA LEU A 66 18.61 16.01 0.84
C LEU A 66 18.84 17.38 0.20
N VAL A 67 20.10 17.66 -0.12
CA VAL A 67 20.46 18.76 -1.03
C VAL A 67 19.98 18.38 -2.43
N SER A 68 19.17 19.25 -3.03
CA SER A 68 18.60 19.06 -4.38
C SER A 68 19.41 19.79 -5.45
N ASN A 69 20.09 20.88 -5.10
CA ASN A 69 20.93 21.64 -6.02
C ASN A 69 22.07 22.37 -5.28
N VAL A 70 23.21 22.51 -5.95
CA VAL A 70 24.36 23.30 -5.49
C VAL A 70 24.83 24.18 -6.65
N ALA A 71 24.83 25.50 -6.46
CA ALA A 71 25.23 26.46 -7.49
C ALA A 71 26.23 27.48 -6.94
N GLU A 72 27.30 27.75 -7.68
CA GLU A 72 28.25 28.84 -7.40
C GLU A 72 27.78 30.12 -8.12
N GLU A 73 27.75 31.22 -7.38
CA GLU A 73 27.41 32.55 -7.89
C GLU A 73 28.67 33.28 -8.39
N PRO A 74 28.55 34.26 -9.32
CA PRO A 74 29.71 34.98 -9.86
C PRO A 74 30.55 35.77 -8.83
N ASN A 75 29.99 36.02 -7.65
CA ASN A 75 30.66 36.68 -6.52
C ASN A 75 31.42 35.69 -5.61
N GLY A 76 31.41 34.38 -5.91
CA GLY A 76 32.05 33.33 -5.12
C GLY A 76 31.22 32.84 -3.93
N GLU A 77 29.97 33.28 -3.79
CA GLU A 77 28.99 32.70 -2.87
C GLU A 77 28.43 31.40 -3.45
N TRP A 78 27.90 30.53 -2.58
CA TRP A 78 27.21 29.31 -3.02
C TRP A 78 25.75 29.32 -2.57
N ASN A 79 24.87 28.81 -3.42
CA ASN A 79 23.46 28.61 -3.12
C ASN A 79 23.16 27.11 -3.07
N LEU A 80 22.72 26.62 -1.91
CA LEU A 80 22.23 25.26 -1.73
C LEU A 80 20.72 25.26 -1.66
N SER A 81 20.08 24.44 -2.48
CA SER A 81 18.65 24.13 -2.37
C SER A 81 18.48 22.76 -1.74
N PHE A 82 17.45 22.60 -0.92
CA PHE A 82 17.07 21.34 -0.29
C PHE A 82 15.76 20.80 -0.86
N GLU A 83 15.49 19.52 -0.66
CA GLU A 83 14.29 18.85 -1.18
C GLU A 83 12.99 19.35 -0.55
N ASP A 84 13.05 19.96 0.63
CA ASP A 84 11.92 20.58 1.32
C ASP A 84 11.63 22.02 0.83
N GLY A 85 12.39 22.49 -0.15
CA GLY A 85 12.30 23.84 -0.72
C GLY A 85 13.04 24.92 0.07
N SER A 86 13.70 24.57 1.19
CA SER A 86 14.58 25.50 1.88
C SER A 86 15.83 25.80 1.04
N VAL A 87 16.41 26.98 1.26
CA VAL A 87 17.61 27.45 0.57
C VAL A 87 18.58 28.00 1.61
N TYR A 88 19.86 27.68 1.46
CA TYR A 88 20.94 28.22 2.28
C TYR A 88 21.97 28.90 1.40
N GLN A 89 22.22 30.18 1.65
CA GLN A 89 23.29 30.93 1.01
C GLN A 89 24.56 30.79 1.84
N VAL A 90 25.66 30.47 1.17
CA VAL A 90 26.98 30.31 1.77
C VAL A 90 27.82 31.51 1.36
N ASP A 91 28.33 32.23 2.35
CA ASP A 91 29.21 33.38 2.14
C ASP A 91 30.46 33.00 1.34
N SER A 92 30.96 33.96 0.57
CA SER A 92 32.16 33.79 -0.25
C SER A 92 33.37 33.38 0.61
N GLY A 93 34.16 32.42 0.13
CA GLY A 93 35.39 31.99 0.81
C GLY A 93 35.18 31.03 1.98
N ILE A 94 34.00 30.43 2.13
CA ILE A 94 33.71 29.35 3.09
C ILE A 94 33.90 27.97 2.46
N VAL A 95 33.41 27.76 1.23
CA VAL A 95 33.55 26.51 0.47
C VAL A 95 34.67 26.66 -0.55
N ALA A 96 35.63 25.75 -0.49
CA ALA A 96 36.76 25.69 -1.42
C ALA A 96 36.48 24.75 -2.60
N GLU A 97 35.80 23.63 -2.35
CA GLU A 97 35.48 22.62 -3.37
C GLU A 97 34.17 21.91 -3.03
N VAL A 98 33.43 21.52 -4.07
CA VAL A 98 32.24 20.68 -3.97
C VAL A 98 32.45 19.44 -4.84
N ALA A 99 32.32 18.25 -4.25
CA ALA A 99 32.33 16.99 -4.95
C ALA A 99 30.96 16.31 -4.84
N LEU A 100 30.31 16.08 -5.99
CA LEU A 100 29.04 15.37 -6.08
C LEU A 100 29.27 13.92 -6.48
N ASP A 101 28.71 12.99 -5.72
CA ASP A 101 28.59 11.58 -6.08
C ASP A 101 27.11 11.23 -6.25
N SER A 102 26.62 11.36 -7.48
CA SER A 102 25.23 11.06 -7.84
C SER A 102 24.87 9.57 -7.72
N ALA A 103 25.85 8.66 -7.66
CA ALA A 103 25.59 7.22 -7.51
C ALA A 103 25.38 6.86 -6.04
N SER A 104 26.22 7.42 -5.15
CA SER A 104 26.11 7.23 -3.70
C SER A 104 25.18 8.24 -3.01
N TRP A 105 24.58 9.17 -3.76
CA TRP A 105 23.68 10.22 -3.26
C TRP A 105 24.35 11.07 -2.17
N LYS A 106 25.59 11.47 -2.44
CA LYS A 106 26.46 12.18 -1.50
C LYS A 106 26.94 13.48 -2.10
N VAL A 107 27.05 14.50 -1.26
CA VAL A 107 27.81 15.72 -1.55
C VAL A 107 28.86 15.91 -0.47
N ASP A 108 30.10 16.15 -0.90
CA ASP A 108 31.22 16.48 -0.05
C ASP A 108 31.64 17.93 -0.29
N PHE A 109 31.75 18.69 0.80
CA PHE A 109 32.24 20.07 0.78
C PHE A 109 33.61 20.12 1.44
N THR A 110 34.62 20.55 0.69
CA THR A 110 35.91 20.94 1.26
C THR A 110 35.81 22.42 1.65
N LEU A 111 36.03 22.72 2.93
CA LEU A 111 35.93 24.06 3.49
C LEU A 111 37.25 24.82 3.36
N SER A 112 37.20 26.15 3.54
CA SER A 112 38.36 27.03 3.43
C SER A 112 39.48 26.75 4.45
N ASP A 113 39.16 26.08 5.56
CA ASP A 113 40.11 25.60 6.57
C ASP A 113 40.65 24.19 6.27
N ALA A 114 40.41 23.68 5.06
CA ALA A 114 40.73 22.32 4.60
C ALA A 114 40.00 21.18 5.34
N SER A 115 39.01 21.50 6.18
CA SER A 115 38.13 20.49 6.76
C SER A 115 37.03 20.07 5.77
N GLU A 116 36.42 18.91 6.01
CA GLU A 116 35.36 18.37 5.16
C GLU A 116 34.04 18.25 5.91
N VAL A 117 32.93 18.45 5.20
CA VAL A 117 31.58 18.10 5.67
C VAL A 117 30.79 17.43 4.55
N SER A 118 30.14 16.31 4.87
CA SER A 118 29.35 15.53 3.92
C SER A 118 27.85 15.62 4.21
N GLY A 119 27.06 15.83 3.17
CA GLY A 119 25.61 15.74 3.17
C GLY A 119 25.09 14.67 2.23
N HIS A 120 23.77 14.48 2.22
CA HIS A 120 23.10 13.70 1.19
C HIS A 120 22.67 14.61 0.05
N PHE A 121 22.80 14.13 -1.19
CA PHE A 121 22.44 14.85 -2.40
C PHE A 121 21.49 13.98 -3.23
N ILE A 122 20.48 14.60 -3.85
CA ILE A 122 19.58 13.90 -4.77
C ILE A 122 20.38 13.42 -5.98
N GLY A 123 20.68 12.12 -5.99
CA GLY A 123 21.42 11.47 -7.07
C GLY A 123 20.52 10.87 -8.15
N ASN A 124 21.12 10.00 -8.96
CA ASN A 124 20.39 9.24 -9.95
C ASN A 124 19.96 7.90 -9.35
N LEU A 125 18.72 7.50 -9.60
CA LEU A 125 18.25 6.15 -9.28
C LEU A 125 18.52 5.22 -10.47
N SER A 126 19.38 4.23 -10.25
CA SER A 126 19.68 3.20 -11.24
C SER A 126 19.24 1.84 -10.70
N ILE A 127 18.21 1.27 -11.30
CA ILE A 127 17.74 -0.08 -11.02
C ILE A 127 18.06 -0.92 -12.25
N THR A 128 18.75 -2.04 -12.07
CA THR A 128 19.13 -2.92 -13.19
C THR A 128 18.02 -3.94 -13.49
N GLU A 129 18.02 -4.51 -14.70
CA GLU A 129 17.09 -5.59 -15.07
C GLU A 129 17.21 -6.80 -14.13
N GLU A 130 18.41 -7.08 -13.62
CA GLU A 130 18.68 -8.20 -12.70
C GLU A 130 17.98 -8.03 -11.34
N GLN A 131 17.62 -6.80 -10.98
CA GLN A 131 16.89 -6.50 -9.76
C GLN A 131 15.38 -6.66 -9.94
N ILE A 132 14.89 -6.83 -11.17
CA ILE A 132 13.47 -6.95 -11.50
C ILE A 132 13.22 -8.34 -12.06
N GLU A 133 12.69 -9.23 -11.23
CA GLU A 133 12.38 -10.59 -11.63
C GLU A 133 10.94 -10.69 -12.13
N LEU A 134 10.76 -10.99 -13.41
CA LEU A 134 9.44 -11.27 -14.00
C LEU A 134 8.95 -12.65 -13.53
N ASN A 135 7.71 -12.72 -13.07
CA ASN A 135 7.03 -13.95 -12.63
C ASN A 135 7.89 -14.81 -11.66
N PRO A 136 8.37 -14.24 -10.55
CA PRO A 136 9.39 -14.88 -9.69
C PRO A 136 8.93 -16.22 -9.09
N PHE A 137 7.62 -16.40 -8.91
CA PHE A 137 7.04 -17.61 -8.33
C PHE A 137 6.41 -18.55 -9.37
N ASN A 138 6.60 -18.26 -10.67
CA ASN A 138 6.07 -19.06 -11.79
C ASN A 138 4.55 -19.26 -11.80
N SER A 139 3.80 -18.39 -11.12
CA SER A 139 2.37 -18.55 -10.87
C SER A 139 1.53 -17.33 -11.26
N ALA A 140 2.14 -16.17 -11.47
CA ALA A 140 1.46 -14.92 -11.85
C ALA A 140 2.24 -14.20 -12.97
N PRO A 141 2.10 -14.65 -14.24
CA PRO A 141 2.99 -14.21 -15.34
C PRO A 141 2.93 -12.72 -15.71
N LEU A 142 1.89 -12.00 -15.30
CA LEU A 142 1.74 -10.56 -15.52
C LEU A 142 2.13 -9.74 -14.27
N SER A 143 3.14 -10.23 -13.56
CA SER A 143 3.70 -9.58 -12.39
C SER A 143 5.22 -9.73 -12.36
N ALA A 144 5.88 -8.81 -11.67
CA ALA A 144 7.30 -8.86 -11.39
C ALA A 144 7.56 -8.44 -9.93
N LEU A 145 8.74 -8.75 -9.41
CA LEU A 145 9.20 -8.30 -8.11
C LEU A 145 10.53 -7.57 -8.27
N ALA A 146 10.58 -6.32 -7.81
CA ALA A 146 11.82 -5.55 -7.81
C ALA A 146 12.44 -5.51 -6.40
N GLN A 147 13.71 -5.90 -6.30
CA GLN A 147 14.51 -5.85 -5.07
C GLN A 147 15.51 -4.69 -5.16
N VAL A 148 15.23 -3.60 -4.45
CA VAL A 148 15.93 -2.33 -4.59
C VAL A 148 16.51 -1.88 -3.26
N SER A 149 17.79 -1.51 -3.27
CA SER A 149 18.45 -0.83 -2.15
C SER A 149 18.73 0.62 -2.53
N THR A 150 18.56 1.54 -1.58
CA THR A 150 18.77 2.98 -1.77
C THR A 150 19.75 3.54 -0.73
N PRO A 151 20.56 4.58 -1.06
CA PRO A 151 21.56 5.10 -0.12
C PRO A 151 20.99 5.86 1.08
N VAL A 152 19.71 6.24 1.01
CA VAL A 152 18.99 7.04 2.02
C VAL A 152 17.60 6.46 2.23
N LYS A 153 16.95 6.72 3.37
CA LYS A 153 15.61 6.17 3.60
C LYS A 153 14.55 6.89 2.77
N GLY A 154 13.63 6.16 2.19
CA GLY A 154 12.45 6.71 1.52
C GLY A 154 11.41 5.63 1.29
N SER A 155 10.44 5.89 0.42
CA SER A 155 9.48 4.89 -0.07
C SER A 155 9.39 4.94 -1.59
N PHE A 156 8.72 3.98 -2.20
CA PHE A 156 8.49 3.91 -3.63
C PHE A 156 7.01 4.01 -3.98
N VAL A 157 6.74 4.75 -5.05
CA VAL A 157 5.52 4.67 -5.83
C VAL A 157 5.83 3.90 -7.11
N VAL A 158 5.20 2.74 -7.28
CA VAL A 158 5.31 1.89 -8.46
C VAL A 158 4.13 2.22 -9.38
N THR A 159 4.42 2.56 -10.64
CA THR A 159 3.40 2.84 -11.65
C THR A 159 3.62 1.95 -12.87
N VAL A 160 2.68 1.06 -13.17
CA VAL A 160 2.64 0.35 -14.45
C VAL A 160 1.77 1.16 -15.40
N LYS A 161 2.38 1.73 -16.45
CA LYS A 161 1.68 2.60 -17.39
C LYS A 161 0.62 1.84 -18.17
N GLY A 162 -0.59 2.39 -18.18
CA GLY A 162 -1.75 1.88 -18.87
C GLY A 162 -1.77 2.23 -20.36
N GLN A 163 -2.58 1.51 -21.12
CA GLN A 163 -2.74 1.71 -22.57
C GLN A 163 -3.90 2.66 -22.92
N ASP A 164 -4.74 3.02 -21.97
CA ASP A 164 -5.98 3.80 -22.15
C ASP A 164 -5.95 5.10 -21.33
N GLY A 165 -4.79 5.75 -21.30
CA GLY A 165 -4.51 6.97 -20.54
C GLY A 165 -4.22 6.72 -19.06
N ASP A 166 -3.90 7.78 -18.31
CA ASP A 166 -3.37 7.67 -16.94
C ASP A 166 -4.32 6.94 -15.98
N VAL A 167 -5.65 7.00 -16.20
CA VAL A 167 -6.63 6.27 -15.39
C VAL A 167 -6.50 4.74 -15.48
N SER A 168 -5.85 4.24 -16.54
CA SER A 168 -5.56 2.82 -16.74
C SER A 168 -4.20 2.38 -16.20
N ASP A 169 -3.41 3.31 -15.64
CA ASP A 169 -2.22 2.97 -14.90
C ASP A 169 -2.57 2.09 -13.68
N ILE A 170 -1.63 1.27 -13.23
CA ILE A 170 -1.73 0.59 -11.93
C ILE A 170 -0.68 1.20 -11.02
N ILE A 171 -1.15 1.86 -9.95
CA ILE A 171 -0.32 2.62 -9.02
C ILE A 171 -0.33 1.94 -7.66
N TYR A 172 0.86 1.62 -7.15
CA TYR A 172 1.06 1.05 -5.82
C TYR A 172 2.04 1.92 -5.03
N GLU A 173 1.61 2.40 -3.87
CA GLU A 173 2.48 3.09 -2.91
C GLU A 173 2.97 2.09 -1.87
N SER A 174 4.28 1.92 -1.77
CA SER A 174 4.86 1.03 -0.78
C SER A 174 4.66 1.62 0.63
N PRO A 175 4.13 0.83 1.59
CA PRO A 175 4.05 1.28 2.97
C PRO A 175 5.41 1.26 3.67
N ASN A 176 6.44 0.67 3.06
CA ASN A 176 7.76 0.52 3.64
C ASN A 176 8.61 1.79 3.43
N VAL A 177 8.95 2.46 4.54
CA VAL A 177 9.92 3.55 4.57
C VAL A 177 11.27 3.02 5.08
N GLY A 178 12.27 2.98 4.21
CA GLY A 178 13.56 2.38 4.53
C GLY A 178 14.58 2.53 3.41
N THR A 179 15.67 1.77 3.48
CA THR A 179 16.70 1.69 2.43
C THR A 179 16.62 0.40 1.62
N GLU A 180 15.91 -0.61 2.11
CA GLU A 180 15.72 -1.90 1.44
C GLU A 180 14.26 -2.06 1.09
N HIS A 181 13.98 -2.38 -0.17
CA HIS A 181 12.64 -2.40 -0.72
C HIS A 181 12.39 -3.68 -1.51
N SER A 182 11.22 -4.27 -1.26
CA SER A 182 10.63 -5.31 -2.09
C SER A 182 9.35 -4.74 -2.70
N LEU A 183 9.37 -4.54 -4.01
CA LEU A 183 8.34 -3.79 -4.73
C LEU A 183 7.57 -4.73 -5.65
N PRO A 184 6.34 -5.12 -5.29
CA PRO A 184 5.50 -5.88 -6.20
C PRO A 184 5.08 -4.98 -7.37
N ILE A 185 5.37 -5.45 -8.59
CA ILE A 185 4.91 -4.84 -9.84
C ILE A 185 3.78 -5.73 -10.34
N ILE A 186 2.55 -5.26 -10.19
CA ILE A 186 1.34 -5.98 -10.62
C ILE A 186 0.63 -5.17 -11.71
N GLY A 187 -0.14 -5.84 -12.57
CA GLY A 187 -0.91 -5.13 -13.58
C GLY A 187 -0.24 -5.04 -14.95
N LEU A 188 0.73 -5.90 -15.27
CA LEU A 188 1.34 -5.91 -16.59
C LEU A 188 0.32 -6.39 -17.64
N TYR A 189 0.44 -5.91 -18.88
CA TYR A 189 -0.25 -6.45 -20.05
C TYR A 189 0.52 -7.63 -20.62
N GLY A 190 -0.16 -8.61 -21.22
CA GLY A 190 0.48 -9.72 -21.95
C GLY A 190 0.89 -9.34 -23.38
N GLU A 191 1.87 -10.05 -23.94
CA GLU A 191 2.48 -9.77 -25.27
C GLU A 191 2.87 -8.30 -25.45
N TYR A 192 3.46 -7.70 -24.42
CA TYR A 192 3.69 -6.27 -24.39
C TYR A 192 5.00 -5.89 -23.68
N ASP A 193 5.62 -4.82 -24.18
CA ASP A 193 6.73 -4.13 -23.55
C ASP A 193 6.17 -3.11 -22.55
N ASN A 194 5.90 -3.58 -21.34
CA ASN A 194 5.27 -2.76 -20.30
C ASN A 194 6.23 -1.68 -19.81
N THR A 195 5.79 -0.42 -19.77
CA THR A 195 6.55 0.65 -19.12
C THR A 195 6.23 0.69 -17.63
N VAL A 196 7.25 0.57 -16.80
CA VAL A 196 7.16 0.61 -15.33
C VAL A 196 7.99 1.78 -14.82
N GLU A 197 7.36 2.64 -14.01
CA GLU A 197 8.01 3.76 -13.34
C GLU A 197 8.13 3.46 -11.84
N LEU A 198 9.35 3.56 -11.32
CA LEU A 198 9.69 3.40 -9.91
C LEU A 198 10.13 4.76 -9.38
N THR A 199 9.21 5.45 -8.71
CA THR A 199 9.44 6.80 -8.18
C THR A 199 9.78 6.71 -6.69
N PHE A 200 11.02 7.04 -6.35
CA PHE A 200 11.49 7.09 -4.98
C PHE A 200 11.17 8.45 -4.36
N VAL A 201 10.49 8.42 -3.21
CA VAL A 201 10.01 9.59 -2.48
C VAL A 201 10.57 9.63 -1.06
N SER A 202 10.68 10.82 -0.50
CA SER A 202 10.98 11.03 0.92
C SER A 202 9.80 10.59 1.81
N ALA A 203 10.01 10.54 3.13
CA ALA A 203 8.94 10.26 4.09
C ALA A 203 7.80 11.30 4.07
N THR A 204 8.04 12.49 3.51
CA THR A 204 7.04 13.56 3.36
C THR A 204 6.38 13.56 1.97
N GLY A 205 6.75 12.62 1.09
CA GLY A 205 6.20 12.49 -0.27
C GLY A 205 6.91 13.33 -1.34
N ALA A 206 8.00 14.01 -1.01
CA ALA A 206 8.79 14.73 -2.02
C ALA A 206 9.50 13.75 -2.95
N VAL A 207 9.37 13.95 -4.26
CA VAL A 207 10.04 13.10 -5.27
C VAL A 207 11.54 13.35 -5.22
N ARG A 208 12.30 12.26 -5.03
CA ARG A 208 13.77 12.28 -5.05
C ARG A 208 14.30 11.84 -6.40
N ALA A 209 13.81 10.73 -6.93
CA ALA A 209 14.22 10.25 -8.23
C ALA A 209 13.16 9.33 -8.83
N THR A 210 13.11 9.25 -10.16
CA THR A 210 12.27 8.31 -10.90
C THR A 210 13.16 7.49 -11.82
N HIS A 211 12.96 6.17 -11.78
CA HIS A 211 13.56 5.24 -12.72
C HIS A 211 12.46 4.63 -13.59
N THR A 212 12.61 4.70 -14.91
CA THR A 212 11.68 4.09 -15.86
C THR A 212 12.36 2.92 -16.55
N THR A 213 11.68 1.78 -16.58
CA THR A 213 12.17 0.55 -17.19
C THR A 213 11.07 -0.14 -18.01
N THR A 214 11.47 -1.10 -18.82
CA THR A 214 10.58 -1.92 -19.63
C THR A 214 10.57 -3.36 -19.11
N VAL A 215 9.37 -3.93 -18.96
CA VAL A 215 9.16 -5.34 -18.60
C VAL A 215 8.38 -6.03 -19.72
N THR A 216 9.06 -6.83 -20.53
CA THR A 216 8.46 -7.58 -21.62
C THR A 216 7.81 -8.87 -21.10
N THR A 217 6.54 -9.08 -21.42
CA THR A 217 5.79 -10.29 -21.02
C THR A 217 5.42 -11.15 -22.23
N GLU A 218 5.30 -12.46 -22.01
CA GLU A 218 4.76 -13.40 -22.99
C GLU A 218 3.27 -13.17 -23.29
N ALA A 219 2.79 -13.78 -24.37
CA ALA A 219 1.38 -13.73 -24.75
C ALA A 219 0.46 -14.39 -23.72
N LEU A 220 -0.79 -13.90 -23.69
CA LEU A 220 -1.83 -14.50 -22.86
C LEU A 220 -2.08 -15.96 -23.27
N PRO A 221 -2.35 -16.86 -22.32
CA PRO A 221 -2.63 -18.25 -22.62
C PRO A 221 -3.92 -18.39 -23.44
N THR A 222 -3.96 -19.45 -24.25
CA THR A 222 -5.17 -19.79 -25.01
C THR A 222 -6.34 -20.14 -24.08
N GLY A 223 -7.56 -19.79 -24.48
CA GLY A 223 -8.79 -20.13 -23.78
C GLY A 223 -9.32 -19.06 -22.81
N LEU A 224 -8.52 -18.03 -22.48
CA LEU A 224 -9.06 -16.82 -21.84
C LEU A 224 -10.12 -16.16 -22.74
N PRO A 225 -11.16 -15.55 -22.14
CA PRO A 225 -12.25 -14.97 -22.91
C PRO A 225 -11.81 -13.70 -23.65
N THR A 226 -12.45 -13.42 -24.78
CA THR A 226 -12.43 -12.08 -25.39
C THR A 226 -13.47 -11.21 -24.72
N VAL A 227 -13.13 -9.97 -24.38
CA VAL A 227 -14.03 -9.04 -23.69
C VAL A 227 -14.58 -8.02 -24.70
N ASP A 228 -15.91 -8.01 -24.84
CA ASP A 228 -16.64 -7.00 -25.61
C ASP A 228 -17.32 -6.02 -24.64
N ILE A 229 -16.89 -4.76 -24.65
CA ILE A 229 -17.51 -3.71 -23.81
C ILE A 229 -18.80 -3.22 -24.48
N VAL A 230 -19.93 -3.68 -23.95
CA VAL A 230 -21.27 -3.23 -24.39
C VAL A 230 -21.59 -1.84 -23.84
N VAL A 231 -21.26 -1.61 -22.57
CA VAL A 231 -21.44 -0.33 -21.88
C VAL A 231 -20.15 -0.03 -21.11
N PRO A 232 -19.43 1.06 -21.45
CA PRO A 232 -18.23 1.42 -20.72
C PRO A 232 -18.59 1.91 -19.32
N LEU A 233 -17.71 1.63 -18.35
CA LEU A 233 -17.84 2.20 -17.02
C LEU A 233 -17.62 3.73 -17.10
N SER A 234 -18.55 4.50 -16.55
CA SER A 234 -18.41 5.96 -16.52
C SER A 234 -17.43 6.35 -15.42
N ASN A 235 -16.35 7.06 -15.79
CA ASN A 235 -15.33 7.57 -14.87
C ASN A 235 -14.76 6.48 -13.92
N PRO A 236 -14.10 5.43 -14.45
CA PRO A 236 -13.47 4.42 -13.60
C PRO A 236 -12.47 5.08 -12.64
N ALA A 237 -12.42 4.61 -11.40
CA ALA A 237 -11.39 5.03 -10.46
C ALA A 237 -10.04 4.41 -10.86
N GLN A 238 -8.93 5.05 -10.46
CA GLN A 238 -7.60 4.45 -10.56
C GLN A 238 -7.59 3.05 -9.93
N ASN A 239 -6.83 2.12 -10.50
CA ASN A 239 -6.72 0.74 -10.02
C ASN A 239 -8.05 -0.06 -10.01
N THR A 240 -9.07 0.36 -10.78
CA THR A 240 -10.30 -0.44 -10.92
C THR A 240 -10.00 -1.73 -11.70
N LEU A 241 -10.06 -2.86 -11.01
CA LEU A 241 -9.88 -4.21 -11.56
C LEU A 241 -11.07 -5.11 -11.20
N PHE A 242 -11.43 -6.00 -12.11
CA PHE A 242 -12.47 -7.01 -11.93
C PHE A 242 -11.85 -8.39 -11.84
N LEU A 243 -11.90 -9.02 -10.68
CA LEU A 243 -11.46 -10.40 -10.49
C LEU A 243 -12.51 -11.37 -11.03
N VAL A 244 -12.09 -12.26 -11.92
CA VAL A 244 -12.94 -13.24 -12.58
C VAL A 244 -12.43 -14.64 -12.28
N ASN A 245 -13.24 -15.45 -11.59
CA ASN A 245 -13.00 -16.88 -11.42
C ASN A 245 -13.45 -17.65 -12.68
N TYR A 246 -12.61 -17.69 -13.71
CA TYR A 246 -12.99 -18.20 -15.02
C TYR A 246 -12.85 -19.73 -15.13
N ARG A 247 -14.00 -20.42 -15.05
CA ARG A 247 -14.05 -21.89 -14.96
C ARG A 247 -13.69 -22.64 -16.25
N ALA A 248 -13.82 -22.05 -17.43
CA ALA A 248 -13.62 -22.79 -18.69
C ALA A 248 -12.21 -23.38 -18.83
N VAL A 249 -11.20 -22.69 -18.28
CA VAL A 249 -9.81 -23.15 -18.19
C VAL A 249 -9.28 -23.19 -16.75
N ASN A 250 -10.16 -23.03 -15.74
CA ASN A 250 -9.82 -22.94 -14.30
C ASN A 250 -8.72 -21.92 -13.98
N MET A 251 -8.69 -20.80 -14.72
CA MET A 251 -7.66 -19.77 -14.62
C MET A 251 -8.30 -18.47 -14.13
N PRO A 252 -8.06 -18.04 -12.89
CA PRO A 252 -8.52 -16.74 -12.46
C PRO A 252 -7.72 -15.64 -13.16
N PHE A 253 -8.39 -14.54 -13.49
CA PHE A 253 -7.75 -13.36 -14.06
C PHE A 253 -8.38 -12.09 -13.51
N MET A 254 -7.66 -10.98 -13.59
CA MET A 254 -8.21 -9.64 -13.42
C MET A 254 -8.14 -8.88 -14.73
N MET A 255 -9.21 -8.15 -15.01
CA MET A 255 -9.26 -7.20 -16.12
C MET A 255 -9.49 -5.78 -15.61
N ASP A 256 -8.94 -4.79 -16.30
CA ASP A 256 -9.24 -3.38 -16.02
C ASP A 256 -10.61 -2.95 -16.58
N ALA A 257 -10.98 -1.70 -16.31
CA ALA A 257 -12.22 -1.09 -16.80
C ALA A 257 -12.32 -0.99 -18.33
N PHE A 258 -11.23 -1.26 -19.05
CA PHE A 258 -11.15 -1.26 -20.50
C PHE A 258 -11.12 -2.69 -21.07
N GLY A 259 -11.40 -3.70 -20.24
CA GLY A 259 -11.54 -5.08 -20.65
C GLY A 259 -10.21 -5.77 -20.97
N LYS A 260 -9.07 -5.16 -20.59
CA LYS A 260 -7.75 -5.73 -20.83
C LYS A 260 -7.32 -6.53 -19.61
N VAL A 261 -6.79 -7.73 -19.84
CA VAL A 261 -6.26 -8.59 -18.76
C VAL A 261 -4.99 -7.96 -18.19
N ARG A 262 -4.98 -7.74 -16.87
CA ARG A 262 -3.86 -7.13 -16.13
C ARG A 262 -3.21 -8.07 -15.13
N TRP A 263 -3.83 -9.22 -14.89
CA TRP A 263 -3.31 -10.26 -14.01
C TRP A 263 -3.98 -11.58 -14.35
N PHE A 264 -3.26 -12.69 -14.25
CA PHE A 264 -3.85 -14.03 -14.22
C PHE A 264 -2.93 -14.96 -13.44
N SER A 265 -3.48 -16.07 -12.95
CA SER A 265 -2.66 -17.12 -12.34
C SER A 265 -2.77 -18.46 -13.05
N ASN A 266 -1.61 -18.99 -13.45
CA ASN A 266 -1.46 -20.37 -13.92
C ASN A 266 -0.98 -21.33 -12.80
N GLY A 267 -0.45 -20.81 -11.69
CA GLY A 267 0.12 -21.59 -10.59
C GLY A 267 -0.84 -21.88 -9.44
N PHE A 268 -2.00 -21.23 -9.40
CA PHE A 268 -3.07 -21.55 -8.44
C PHE A 268 -3.71 -22.86 -8.87
N THR A 269 -3.08 -23.98 -8.47
CA THR A 269 -3.50 -25.39 -8.52
C THR A 269 -4.51 -25.83 -9.60
N THR A 270 -4.35 -27.03 -10.17
CA THR A 270 -5.27 -27.58 -11.19
C THR A 270 -6.69 -27.89 -10.69
N VAL A 271 -7.03 -27.52 -9.46
CA VAL A 271 -8.33 -27.74 -8.82
C VAL A 271 -9.26 -26.53 -8.98
N ARG A 272 -10.54 -26.76 -8.69
CA ARG A 272 -11.56 -25.72 -8.67
C ARG A 272 -11.29 -24.74 -7.53
N LYS A 273 -11.48 -23.45 -7.80
CA LYS A 273 -11.40 -22.37 -6.81
C LYS A 273 -12.82 -22.02 -6.38
N TYR A 274 -13.09 -22.10 -5.08
CA TYR A 274 -14.33 -21.61 -4.47
C TYR A 274 -14.02 -20.40 -3.58
N GLY A 275 -14.95 -19.47 -3.43
CA GLY A 275 -14.73 -18.25 -2.62
C GLY A 275 -13.53 -17.40 -3.04
N LEU A 276 -13.20 -17.37 -4.35
CA LEU A 276 -12.04 -16.63 -4.85
C LEU A 276 -12.24 -15.12 -4.59
N GLN A 277 -11.32 -14.53 -3.82
CA GLN A 277 -11.39 -13.11 -3.47
C GLN A 277 -10.01 -12.48 -3.22
N ILE A 278 -10.01 -11.16 -3.07
CA ILE A 278 -8.88 -10.40 -2.54
C ILE A 278 -9.16 -10.11 -1.07
N PHE A 279 -8.28 -10.61 -0.21
CA PHE A 279 -8.32 -10.35 1.22
C PHE A 279 -7.86 -8.93 1.54
N ALA A 280 -8.18 -8.45 2.74
CA ALA A 280 -7.89 -7.11 3.23
C ALA A 280 -6.38 -6.79 3.25
N ASN A 281 -5.53 -7.81 3.35
CA ASN A 281 -4.07 -7.67 3.26
C ASN A 281 -3.54 -7.55 1.81
N GLY A 282 -4.42 -7.57 0.80
CA GLY A 282 -4.07 -7.48 -0.62
C GLY A 282 -3.70 -8.82 -1.27
N ASN A 283 -3.69 -9.92 -0.52
CA ASN A 283 -3.47 -11.26 -1.06
C ASN A 283 -4.74 -11.82 -1.70
N VAL A 284 -4.57 -12.82 -2.55
CA VAL A 284 -5.66 -13.56 -3.17
C VAL A 284 -5.85 -14.89 -2.47
N GLY A 285 -7.10 -15.19 -2.11
CA GLY A 285 -7.49 -16.39 -1.38
C GLY A 285 -8.59 -17.18 -2.07
N TYR A 286 -8.60 -18.50 -1.89
CA TYR A 286 -9.66 -19.38 -2.37
C TYR A 286 -9.70 -20.71 -1.61
N GLY A 287 -10.88 -21.30 -1.52
CA GLY A 287 -11.11 -22.66 -1.04
C GLY A 287 -10.77 -23.73 -2.07
N VAL A 288 -10.19 -24.83 -1.59
CA VAL A 288 -9.87 -26.05 -2.33
C VAL A 288 -10.87 -27.15 -2.01
N ALA A 289 -11.55 -27.61 -3.05
CA ALA A 289 -12.56 -28.67 -3.00
C ALA A 289 -11.96 -30.09 -3.13
N GLY A 290 -12.67 -31.09 -2.61
CA GLY A 290 -12.41 -32.51 -2.83
C GLY A 290 -12.75 -33.40 -1.63
N ALA A 291 -13.14 -34.65 -1.89
CA ALA A 291 -13.33 -35.64 -0.83
C ALA A 291 -11.96 -36.09 -0.29
N GLY A 292 -11.84 -36.24 1.03
CA GLY A 292 -10.59 -36.57 1.72
C GLY A 292 -9.55 -35.45 1.72
N GLN A 293 -9.94 -34.22 1.35
CA GLN A 293 -9.07 -33.04 1.33
C GLN A 293 -9.89 -31.76 1.54
N GLY A 294 -9.25 -30.66 1.94
CA GLY A 294 -9.94 -29.39 2.08
C GLY A 294 -9.08 -28.35 2.78
N SER A 295 -8.95 -27.19 2.15
CA SER A 295 -8.20 -26.06 2.68
C SER A 295 -8.62 -24.73 2.08
N VAL A 296 -8.21 -23.64 2.71
CA VAL A 296 -8.12 -22.32 2.05
C VAL A 296 -6.66 -22.07 1.70
N MET A 297 -6.41 -21.66 0.46
CA MET A 297 -5.08 -21.31 -0.04
C MET A 297 -4.97 -19.80 -0.16
N GLU A 298 -3.80 -19.27 0.15
CA GLU A 298 -3.49 -17.85 -0.02
C GLU A 298 -2.17 -17.61 -0.72
N TYR A 299 -2.20 -16.64 -1.63
CA TYR A 299 -1.05 -16.20 -2.39
C TYR A 299 -0.96 -14.69 -2.44
N THR A 300 0.24 -14.15 -2.55
CA THR A 300 0.42 -12.74 -2.93
C THR A 300 0.01 -12.55 -4.40
N LEU A 301 -0.22 -11.30 -4.83
CA LEU A 301 -0.54 -11.01 -6.24
C LEU A 301 0.65 -11.19 -7.19
N VAL A 302 1.88 -11.24 -6.67
CA VAL A 302 3.06 -11.67 -7.45
C VAL A 302 3.20 -13.20 -7.51
N GLY A 303 2.30 -13.92 -6.84
CA GLY A 303 2.15 -15.37 -6.96
C GLY A 303 2.91 -16.20 -5.91
N GLU A 304 3.47 -15.57 -4.88
CA GLU A 304 4.10 -16.27 -3.75
C GLU A 304 3.03 -17.03 -2.96
N PHE A 305 3.29 -18.30 -2.63
CA PHE A 305 2.45 -19.03 -1.69
C PHE A 305 2.68 -18.50 -0.27
N VAL A 306 1.61 -18.00 0.35
CA VAL A 306 1.66 -17.45 1.70
C VAL A 306 1.36 -18.54 2.73
N ARG A 307 0.21 -19.21 2.57
CA ARG A 307 -0.26 -20.21 3.54
C ARG A 307 -1.38 -21.10 2.99
N GLU A 308 -1.46 -22.29 3.56
CA GLU A 308 -2.60 -23.20 3.47
C GLU A 308 -3.27 -23.35 4.85
N TYR A 309 -4.59 -23.24 4.88
CA TYR A 309 -5.45 -23.41 6.04
C TYR A 309 -6.20 -24.75 5.92
N THR A 310 -5.60 -25.84 6.39
CA THR A 310 -6.21 -27.18 6.31
C THR A 310 -7.22 -27.40 7.44
N PHE A 311 -8.37 -27.97 7.09
CA PHE A 311 -9.42 -28.35 8.06
C PHE A 311 -9.76 -29.86 8.01
N TYR A 312 -9.10 -30.62 7.14
CA TYR A 312 -9.09 -32.08 7.16
C TYR A 312 -8.26 -32.61 8.36
N PRO A 313 -8.67 -33.68 9.06
CA PRO A 313 -9.73 -34.64 8.72
C PRO A 313 -11.12 -34.36 9.27
N ALA A 314 -11.32 -33.29 10.06
CA ALA A 314 -12.65 -33.01 10.62
C ALA A 314 -13.65 -32.64 9.52
N TYR A 315 -13.20 -31.80 8.58
CA TYR A 315 -13.99 -31.34 7.45
C TYR A 315 -13.27 -31.61 6.13
N GLU A 316 -14.01 -31.62 5.04
CA GLU A 316 -13.50 -31.75 3.68
C GLU A 316 -14.25 -30.81 2.72
N ASN A 317 -13.74 -30.68 1.50
CA ASN A 317 -14.42 -29.99 0.41
C ASN A 317 -14.83 -28.54 0.72
N ALA A 318 -13.90 -27.58 0.63
CA ALA A 318 -14.30 -26.16 0.59
C ALA A 318 -15.18 -25.93 -0.65
N HIS A 319 -16.44 -25.58 -0.43
CA HIS A 319 -17.41 -25.35 -1.51
C HIS A 319 -17.89 -23.92 -1.47
N HIS A 320 -18.31 -23.43 -2.63
CA HIS A 320 -18.94 -22.13 -2.88
C HIS A 320 -18.19 -20.88 -2.39
N ASP A 321 -18.01 -20.70 -1.08
CA ASP A 321 -17.61 -19.44 -0.49
C ASP A 321 -16.53 -19.56 0.60
N VAL A 322 -15.74 -18.50 0.68
CA VAL A 322 -14.79 -18.18 1.74
C VAL A 322 -15.10 -16.73 2.06
N PHE A 323 -15.18 -16.35 3.33
CA PHE A 323 -15.46 -14.96 3.70
C PHE A 323 -14.46 -14.52 4.76
N GLU A 324 -13.71 -13.45 4.49
CA GLU A 324 -12.81 -12.87 5.48
C GLU A 324 -13.55 -11.93 6.43
N LEU A 325 -13.51 -12.25 7.71
CA LEU A 325 -14.06 -11.43 8.78
C LEU A 325 -13.18 -10.18 9.01
N PRO A 326 -13.73 -9.11 9.63
CA PRO A 326 -12.95 -7.90 9.93
C PRO A 326 -11.73 -8.11 10.82
N ASN A 327 -11.69 -9.19 11.60
CA ASN A 327 -10.54 -9.59 12.42
C ASN A 327 -9.49 -10.40 11.61
N GLY A 328 -9.73 -10.66 10.33
CA GLY A 328 -8.91 -11.47 9.43
C GLY A 328 -9.23 -12.97 9.44
N ASN A 329 -10.09 -13.46 10.33
CA ASN A 329 -10.47 -14.87 10.35
C ASN A 329 -11.28 -15.23 9.11
N LEU A 330 -11.31 -16.53 8.80
CA LEU A 330 -11.93 -17.02 7.57
C LEU A 330 -13.16 -17.86 7.91
N LEU A 331 -14.32 -17.44 7.44
CA LEU A 331 -15.49 -18.32 7.35
C LEU A 331 -15.38 -19.15 6.08
N VAL A 332 -15.63 -20.45 6.16
CA VAL A 332 -15.51 -21.36 5.02
C VAL A 332 -16.71 -22.28 5.00
N ALA A 333 -17.38 -22.39 3.86
CA ALA A 333 -18.41 -23.40 3.67
C ALA A 333 -17.74 -24.75 3.34
N VAL A 334 -18.09 -25.78 4.12
CA VAL A 334 -17.41 -27.08 4.12
C VAL A 334 -18.40 -28.24 4.23
N ASN A 335 -17.92 -29.46 3.98
CA ASN A 335 -18.64 -30.68 4.31
C ASN A 335 -18.02 -31.37 5.53
N GLU A 336 -18.84 -32.00 6.35
CA GLU A 336 -18.39 -32.93 7.39
C GLU A 336 -17.75 -34.15 6.73
N THR A 337 -16.56 -34.55 7.17
CA THR A 337 -15.93 -35.76 6.64
C THR A 337 -16.77 -36.99 6.97
N GLY A 338 -17.32 -37.63 5.94
CA GLY A 338 -18.19 -38.81 6.10
C GLY A 338 -19.61 -38.49 6.56
N GLY A 339 -20.04 -37.22 6.51
CA GLY A 339 -21.42 -36.82 6.77
C GLY A 339 -22.42 -37.43 5.77
N GLU A 340 -23.67 -37.59 6.21
CA GLU A 340 -24.77 -38.11 5.37
C GLU A 340 -25.35 -37.03 4.44
N THR A 341 -25.20 -35.76 4.82
CA THR A 341 -25.60 -34.56 4.08
C THR A 341 -24.38 -33.70 3.76
N ILE A 342 -24.54 -32.78 2.81
CA ILE A 342 -23.46 -31.93 2.30
C ILE A 342 -23.93 -30.50 2.07
N GLU A 343 -22.96 -29.60 1.96
CA GLU A 343 -23.15 -28.16 1.70
C GLU A 343 -24.05 -27.46 2.74
N ASP A 344 -23.97 -27.89 3.98
CA ASP A 344 -24.82 -27.46 5.10
C ASP A 344 -24.03 -27.09 6.36
N GLN A 345 -22.71 -26.91 6.23
CA GLN A 345 -21.84 -26.50 7.33
C GLN A 345 -20.93 -25.33 6.99
N ILE A 346 -20.63 -24.54 8.02
CA ILE A 346 -19.70 -23.41 7.96
C ILE A 346 -18.73 -23.53 9.14
N ILE A 347 -17.45 -23.23 8.92
CA ILE A 347 -16.45 -23.15 10.00
C ILE A 347 -15.81 -21.76 10.04
N GLU A 348 -15.46 -21.28 11.23
CA GLU A 348 -14.54 -20.15 11.39
C GLU A 348 -13.12 -20.68 11.66
N MET A 349 -12.17 -20.21 10.88
CA MET A 349 -10.75 -20.52 11.05
C MET A 349 -9.98 -19.28 11.51
N ASP A 350 -9.16 -19.46 12.55
CA ASP A 350 -8.22 -18.43 12.99
C ASP A 350 -7.15 -18.19 11.92
N ARG A 351 -7.01 -16.92 11.53
CA ARG A 351 -6.08 -16.46 10.48
C ARG A 351 -4.62 -16.83 10.76
N ASN A 352 -4.22 -16.86 12.04
CA ASN A 352 -2.83 -16.93 12.46
C ASN A 352 -2.36 -18.36 12.74
N SER A 353 -3.20 -19.16 13.38
CA SER A 353 -2.93 -20.53 13.79
C SER A 353 -3.52 -21.57 12.82
N GLY A 354 -4.54 -21.19 12.05
CA GLY A 354 -5.34 -22.12 11.24
C GLY A 354 -6.27 -23.02 12.07
N ALA A 355 -6.42 -22.76 13.36
CA ALA A 355 -7.34 -23.52 14.21
C ALA A 355 -8.80 -23.22 13.85
N ILE A 356 -9.64 -24.26 13.87
CA ILE A 356 -11.10 -24.11 13.81
C ILE A 356 -11.57 -23.58 15.17
N LEU A 357 -12.24 -22.43 15.17
CA LEU A 357 -12.70 -21.75 16.38
C LEU A 357 -14.14 -22.09 16.73
N THR A 358 -14.98 -22.18 15.70
CA THR A 358 -16.42 -22.46 15.83
C THR A 358 -16.95 -23.06 14.53
N GLU A 359 -18.11 -23.69 14.62
CA GLU A 359 -18.83 -24.31 13.50
C GLU A 359 -20.32 -23.95 13.56
N TRP A 360 -20.94 -23.86 12.39
CA TRP A 360 -22.39 -23.75 12.22
C TRP A 360 -22.85 -24.97 11.43
N ASP A 361 -23.51 -25.88 12.12
CA ASP A 361 -24.18 -27.02 11.53
C ASP A 361 -25.66 -26.67 11.28
N LEU A 362 -26.04 -26.47 10.03
CA LEU A 362 -27.39 -26.02 9.70
C LEU A 362 -28.45 -27.11 9.95
N ARG A 363 -28.05 -28.37 10.14
CA ARG A 363 -28.95 -29.48 10.50
C ARG A 363 -29.53 -29.30 11.91
N GLU A 364 -28.85 -28.53 12.76
CA GLU A 364 -29.31 -28.20 14.12
C GLU A 364 -30.35 -27.09 14.13
N SER A 365 -30.42 -26.28 13.06
CA SER A 365 -31.16 -25.02 13.03
C SER A 365 -32.26 -24.96 11.98
N LEU A 366 -32.33 -25.93 11.07
CA LEU A 366 -33.24 -25.95 9.93
C LEU A 366 -33.73 -27.38 9.62
N PRO A 367 -34.90 -27.53 8.97
CA PRO A 367 -35.44 -28.84 8.62
C PRO A 367 -34.75 -29.41 7.38
N THR A 368 -34.12 -30.58 7.51
CA THR A 368 -33.38 -31.24 6.43
C THR A 368 -34.27 -31.97 5.42
N ASP A 369 -35.54 -32.20 5.75
CA ASP A 369 -36.50 -32.96 4.95
C ASP A 369 -37.46 -32.08 4.12
N ARG A 370 -37.33 -30.75 4.21
CA ARG A 370 -38.09 -29.80 3.39
C ARG A 370 -37.52 -29.77 1.97
N LEU A 371 -38.04 -30.58 1.04
CA LEU A 371 -37.50 -30.64 -0.33
C LEU A 371 -38.41 -29.97 -1.39
N THR A 372 -39.14 -28.92 -0.99
CA THR A 372 -40.20 -28.31 -1.82
C THR A 372 -39.69 -27.56 -3.05
N PHE A 373 -38.48 -26.98 -3.03
CA PHE A 373 -37.93 -26.29 -4.20
C PHE A 373 -37.35 -27.28 -5.21
N ARG A 374 -36.53 -28.23 -4.72
CA ARG A 374 -35.89 -29.27 -5.53
C ARG A 374 -35.29 -30.35 -4.63
N VAL A 375 -35.08 -31.52 -5.23
CA VAL A 375 -34.33 -32.63 -4.63
C VAL A 375 -32.99 -32.72 -5.33
N ILE A 376 -31.89 -32.61 -4.59
CA ILE A 376 -30.51 -32.73 -5.10
C ILE A 376 -29.85 -33.91 -4.41
N GLN A 377 -29.17 -34.77 -5.17
CA GLN A 377 -28.46 -35.94 -4.63
C GLN A 377 -29.33 -36.75 -3.65
N ASP A 378 -30.54 -37.10 -4.08
CA ASP A 378 -31.54 -37.83 -3.29
C ASP A 378 -31.91 -37.18 -1.94
N GLY A 379 -31.65 -35.88 -1.78
CA GLY A 379 -31.92 -35.11 -0.58
C GLY A 379 -30.70 -34.87 0.31
N ALA A 380 -29.53 -35.43 -0.02
CA ALA A 380 -28.31 -35.21 0.76
C ALA A 380 -27.81 -33.75 0.70
N ASP A 381 -28.04 -33.08 -0.42
CA ASP A 381 -27.73 -31.67 -0.64
C ASP A 381 -29.02 -30.85 -0.50
N TRP A 382 -29.54 -30.81 0.73
CA TRP A 382 -30.87 -30.28 1.05
C TRP A 382 -30.88 -28.75 1.17
N PHE A 383 -29.80 -28.13 1.66
CA PHE A 383 -29.70 -26.67 1.80
C PHE A 383 -28.96 -26.02 0.63
N HIS A 384 -27.84 -26.62 0.23
CA HIS A 384 -26.93 -26.11 -0.81
C HIS A 384 -26.43 -24.69 -0.48
N ASN A 385 -25.71 -24.55 0.65
CA ASN A 385 -25.14 -23.27 1.07
C ASN A 385 -24.13 -22.80 0.03
N ASN A 386 -24.47 -21.70 -0.64
CA ASN A 386 -23.69 -21.19 -1.76
C ASN A 386 -23.07 -19.81 -1.54
N ALA A 387 -23.35 -19.18 -0.39
CA ALA A 387 -22.69 -17.94 0.01
C ALA A 387 -22.93 -17.62 1.48
N ILE A 388 -21.93 -16.99 2.09
CA ILE A 388 -21.89 -16.56 3.48
C ILE A 388 -21.75 -15.04 3.51
N TRP A 389 -22.57 -14.38 4.33
CA TRP A 389 -22.40 -12.97 4.61
C TRP A 389 -22.40 -12.72 6.12
N TYR A 390 -21.32 -12.12 6.62
CA TYR A 390 -21.26 -11.67 8.01
C TYR A 390 -21.94 -10.31 8.17
N ASP A 391 -22.94 -10.24 9.03
CA ASP A 391 -23.62 -9.01 9.40
C ASP A 391 -23.03 -8.43 10.68
N GLU A 392 -22.11 -7.48 10.52
CA GLU A 392 -21.41 -6.79 11.62
C GLU A 392 -22.35 -6.10 12.62
N ARG A 393 -23.57 -5.75 12.20
CA ARG A 393 -24.51 -4.95 13.02
C ARG A 393 -25.01 -5.70 14.25
N ASP A 394 -25.10 -7.02 14.16
CA ASP A 394 -25.62 -7.88 15.21
C ASP A 394 -24.88 -9.23 15.33
N HIS A 395 -23.65 -9.30 14.81
CA HIS A 395 -22.72 -10.43 14.92
C HIS A 395 -23.36 -11.76 14.54
N SER A 396 -23.73 -11.89 13.28
CA SER A 396 -24.55 -12.99 12.77
C SER A 396 -24.23 -13.31 11.31
N LEU A 397 -24.73 -14.45 10.82
CA LEU A 397 -24.52 -14.89 9.45
C LEU A 397 -25.84 -14.84 8.67
N ILE A 398 -25.78 -14.30 7.46
CA ILE A 398 -26.83 -14.45 6.44
C ILE A 398 -26.31 -15.46 5.44
N LEU A 399 -27.05 -16.54 5.23
CA LEU A 399 -26.65 -17.69 4.45
C LEU A 399 -27.62 -17.89 3.29
N SER A 400 -27.08 -18.12 2.10
CA SER A 400 -27.88 -18.41 0.92
C SER A 400 -27.92 -19.92 0.67
N GLY A 401 -29.05 -20.54 0.99
CA GLY A 401 -29.33 -21.92 0.63
C GLY A 401 -30.05 -21.97 -0.71
N GLN A 402 -29.35 -22.40 -1.78
CA GLN A 402 -29.94 -22.44 -3.12
C GLN A 402 -31.24 -23.27 -3.17
N ALA A 403 -31.37 -24.26 -2.29
CA ALA A 403 -32.51 -25.17 -2.24
C ALA A 403 -33.58 -24.81 -1.19
N GLN A 404 -33.32 -23.86 -0.28
CA GLN A 404 -34.23 -23.55 0.83
C GLN A 404 -34.67 -22.08 0.89
N GLY A 405 -33.88 -21.16 0.33
CA GLY A 405 -34.05 -19.71 0.46
C GLY A 405 -32.89 -19.09 1.25
N VAL A 406 -33.10 -17.87 1.75
CA VAL A 406 -32.07 -17.15 2.52
C VAL A 406 -32.43 -17.18 3.99
N VAL A 407 -31.46 -17.49 4.84
CA VAL A 407 -31.66 -17.57 6.29
C VAL A 407 -30.69 -16.65 7.00
N LYS A 408 -31.04 -16.24 8.21
CA LYS A 408 -30.10 -15.59 9.13
C LYS A 408 -30.02 -16.39 10.41
N VAL A 409 -28.80 -16.68 10.85
CA VAL A 409 -28.49 -17.34 12.13
C VAL A 409 -27.60 -16.44 12.96
N ASP A 410 -27.75 -16.44 14.28
CA ASP A 410 -26.79 -15.78 15.16
C ASP A 410 -25.48 -16.57 15.30
N TRP A 411 -24.55 -16.02 16.07
CA TRP A 411 -23.23 -16.64 16.25
C TRP A 411 -23.28 -18.00 16.96
N ASP A 412 -24.30 -18.23 17.78
CA ASP A 412 -24.55 -19.50 18.47
C ASP A 412 -25.42 -20.45 17.62
N ASN A 413 -25.53 -20.18 16.31
CA ASN A 413 -26.29 -20.94 15.33
C ASN A 413 -27.82 -20.92 15.52
N ASN A 414 -28.38 -20.02 16.32
CA ASN A 414 -29.83 -19.93 16.47
C ASN A 414 -30.45 -19.20 15.27
N LEU A 415 -31.50 -19.78 14.69
CA LEU A 415 -32.26 -19.16 13.60
C LEU A 415 -32.87 -17.82 14.04
N LYS A 416 -32.71 -16.79 13.22
CA LYS A 416 -33.27 -15.45 13.42
C LYS A 416 -34.43 -15.14 12.48
N TRP A 417 -34.27 -15.44 11.19
CA TRP A 417 -35.34 -15.30 10.19
C TRP A 417 -35.05 -16.12 8.93
N ILE A 418 -36.10 -16.33 8.14
CA ILE A 418 -36.10 -17.01 6.85
C ILE A 418 -36.78 -16.12 5.81
N LEU A 419 -36.11 -15.89 4.68
CA LEU A 419 -36.65 -15.30 3.46
C LEU A 419 -36.83 -16.40 2.41
N ALA A 420 -38.02 -16.99 2.37
CA ALA A 420 -38.39 -18.05 1.44
C ALA A 420 -39.92 -18.15 1.29
N PRO A 421 -40.43 -18.71 0.18
CA PRO A 421 -41.79 -19.18 0.06
C PRO A 421 -42.17 -20.07 1.26
N HIS A 422 -43.34 -19.80 1.86
CA HIS A 422 -43.77 -20.45 3.10
C HIS A 422 -44.15 -21.93 2.94
N GLU A 423 -44.34 -22.40 1.70
CA GLU A 423 -44.73 -23.79 1.44
C GLU A 423 -43.68 -24.79 1.96
N GLY A 424 -44.16 -25.82 2.66
CA GLY A 424 -43.36 -26.93 3.18
C GLY A 424 -42.58 -26.65 4.46
N TRP A 425 -42.59 -25.41 4.99
CA TRP A 425 -41.97 -25.13 6.28
C TRP A 425 -42.80 -25.73 7.44
N PRO A 426 -42.19 -26.50 8.36
CA PRO A 426 -42.88 -27.04 9.53
C PRO A 426 -43.44 -25.93 10.44
N GLU A 427 -44.39 -26.28 11.30
CA GLU A 427 -45.08 -25.33 12.19
C GLU A 427 -44.12 -24.56 13.11
N GLU A 428 -43.07 -25.22 13.60
CA GLU A 428 -42.05 -24.62 14.47
C GLU A 428 -41.21 -23.52 13.79
N TYR A 429 -41.21 -23.44 12.46
CA TYR A 429 -40.46 -22.44 11.70
C TYR A 429 -41.29 -21.21 11.31
N GLN A 430 -42.61 -21.22 11.55
CA GLN A 430 -43.52 -20.20 11.04
C GLN A 430 -43.21 -18.79 11.58
N ASP A 431 -42.75 -18.69 12.84
CA ASP A 431 -42.39 -17.42 13.47
C ASP A 431 -41.12 -16.78 12.89
N TYR A 432 -40.30 -17.55 12.16
CA TYR A 432 -39.08 -17.07 11.51
C TYR A 432 -39.32 -16.62 10.07
N LEU A 433 -40.43 -17.02 9.44
CA LEU A 433 -40.72 -16.69 8.05
C LEU A 433 -41.08 -15.21 7.91
N LEU A 434 -40.23 -14.48 7.18
CA LEU A 434 -40.47 -13.07 6.87
C LEU A 434 -41.78 -12.92 6.08
N GLN A 435 -42.54 -11.89 6.46
CA GLN A 435 -43.82 -11.55 5.85
C GLN A 435 -43.62 -10.32 4.96
N PRO A 436 -43.99 -10.37 3.67
CA PRO A 436 -43.96 -9.18 2.83
C PRO A 436 -45.00 -8.17 3.36
N THR A 437 -44.56 -6.95 3.65
CA THR A 437 -45.44 -5.87 4.12
C THR A 437 -46.27 -5.27 2.98
N GLU A 438 -45.82 -5.41 1.74
CA GLU A 438 -46.49 -5.00 0.51
C GLU A 438 -46.50 -6.18 -0.47
N ALA A 439 -47.68 -6.72 -0.79
CA ALA A 439 -47.81 -7.90 -1.64
C ALA A 439 -47.79 -7.56 -3.15
N GLU A 440 -48.11 -6.32 -3.53
CA GLU A 440 -48.15 -5.93 -4.94
C GLU A 440 -46.73 -5.72 -5.47
N GLY A 441 -46.31 -6.54 -6.44
CA GLY A 441 -44.99 -6.46 -7.05
C GLY A 441 -43.87 -7.14 -6.27
N PHE A 442 -44.17 -7.76 -5.11
CA PHE A 442 -43.22 -8.60 -4.40
C PHE A 442 -43.12 -9.98 -5.05
N GLU A 443 -41.90 -10.51 -5.12
CA GLU A 443 -41.60 -11.86 -5.58
C GLU A 443 -40.50 -12.45 -4.69
N TRP A 444 -40.56 -13.75 -4.48
CA TRP A 444 -39.53 -14.48 -3.75
C TRP A 444 -38.28 -14.69 -4.61
N VAL A 445 -37.18 -15.04 -3.96
CA VAL A 445 -35.94 -15.42 -4.64
C VAL A 445 -35.89 -16.93 -4.85
N TRP A 446 -35.34 -17.35 -5.99
CA TRP A 446 -35.37 -18.76 -6.41
C TRP A 446 -33.99 -19.21 -6.90
N GLY A 447 -33.33 -20.09 -6.12
CA GLY A 447 -31.99 -20.57 -6.43
C GLY A 447 -30.91 -19.49 -6.35
N GLN A 448 -31.11 -18.52 -5.46
CA GLN A 448 -30.33 -17.28 -5.31
C GLN A 448 -28.88 -17.50 -4.86
N HIS A 449 -28.06 -16.47 -5.01
CA HIS A 449 -26.65 -16.41 -4.60
C HIS A 449 -26.29 -15.03 -4.02
N ALA A 450 -25.09 -14.96 -3.44
CA ALA A 450 -24.39 -13.72 -3.09
C ALA A 450 -25.24 -12.74 -2.26
N PRO A 451 -25.72 -13.15 -1.07
CA PRO A 451 -26.31 -12.21 -0.13
C PRO A 451 -25.28 -11.16 0.26
N GLN A 452 -25.69 -9.90 0.23
CA GLN A 452 -24.86 -8.79 0.68
C GLN A 452 -25.71 -7.74 1.39
N VAL A 453 -25.33 -7.38 2.61
CA VAL A 453 -25.90 -6.21 3.28
C VAL A 453 -25.24 -4.95 2.73
N LEU A 454 -26.05 -4.05 2.17
CA LEU A 454 -25.62 -2.76 1.66
C LEU A 454 -25.45 -1.73 2.80
N PRO A 455 -24.71 -0.62 2.59
CA PRO A 455 -24.60 0.45 3.58
C PRO A 455 -25.95 1.05 4.05
N SER A 456 -26.99 0.95 3.22
CA SER A 456 -28.36 1.35 3.61
C SER A 456 -29.02 0.40 4.62
N GLY A 457 -28.43 -0.78 4.83
CA GLY A 457 -28.96 -1.88 5.62
C GLY A 457 -29.84 -2.86 4.85
N ASN A 458 -30.10 -2.60 3.56
CA ASN A 458 -30.85 -3.48 2.67
C ASN A 458 -30.04 -4.73 2.30
N LEU A 459 -30.74 -5.84 2.04
CA LEU A 459 -30.14 -7.07 1.52
C LEU A 459 -30.18 -7.07 -0.01
N LEU A 460 -29.03 -7.15 -0.66
CA LEU A 460 -28.85 -7.45 -2.08
C LEU A 460 -28.70 -8.96 -2.26
N LEU A 461 -29.34 -9.50 -3.29
CA LEU A 461 -29.27 -10.91 -3.68
C LEU A 461 -29.18 -11.00 -5.20
N PHE A 462 -28.42 -11.98 -5.70
CA PHE A 462 -28.52 -12.40 -7.08
C PHE A 462 -29.57 -13.50 -7.20
N ASP A 463 -30.72 -13.17 -7.77
CA ASP A 463 -31.82 -14.12 -7.95
C ASP A 463 -31.74 -14.81 -9.31
N ASN A 464 -31.37 -16.08 -9.31
CA ASN A 464 -31.23 -16.87 -10.52
C ASN A 464 -32.57 -17.16 -11.20
N GLY A 465 -33.69 -17.13 -10.46
CA GLY A 465 -35.01 -17.52 -10.97
C GLY A 465 -35.17 -19.02 -11.21
N PHE A 466 -34.35 -19.87 -10.58
CA PHE A 466 -34.39 -21.31 -10.81
C PHE A 466 -35.66 -21.94 -10.24
N GLY A 467 -36.52 -22.50 -11.09
CA GLY A 467 -37.74 -23.18 -10.65
C GLY A 467 -38.88 -22.25 -10.20
N ARG A 468 -38.81 -20.96 -10.56
CA ARG A 468 -39.89 -19.98 -10.35
C ARG A 468 -41.15 -20.32 -11.14
#